data_AF-A0A091HDT3-F1
#
_entry.id   AF-A0A091HDT3-F1
#
_cell.length_a   1.000
_cell.length_b   1.000
_cell.length_c   1.000
_cell.angle_alpha   90.00
_cell.angle_beta   90.00
_cell.angle_gamma   90.00
#
_symmetry.space_group_name_H-M   'P 1'
#
loop_
_entity.id
_entity.type
_entity.pdbx_description
1 polymer ?
#
loop_
_entity_poly.entity_id
_entity_poly.type
_entity_poly.pdbx_seq_one_letter_code
_entity_poly.pdbx_strand_id
1 'polypeptide(L)'
;YKYQVNVDGTVAAYRFPYLLLGDSLVLKQDSKYYEHFYTGLKPWKHYVPVKRNLEDLLEKIKWAKENDEEARKIAKEGQLMARELLQPQRLYCYYYKVLQTYARRQASKPEIRDGMELVPQPDDRDSVCSCHRKKPVRED
;
A
#
# COMPACT_ATOMS: atom_id res chain seq x y z
N TYR A 1 10.21 19.39 -2.05
CA TYR A 1 11.54 18.95 -2.52
C TYR A 1 11.37 18.01 -3.70
N LYS A 2 12.26 18.07 -4.72
CA LYS A 2 12.10 17.31 -5.97
C LYS A 2 12.43 15.81 -5.84
N TYR A 3 13.32 15.46 -4.92
CA TYR A 3 13.81 14.10 -4.68
C TYR A 3 13.53 13.71 -3.23
N GLN A 4 12.88 12.57 -3.02
CA GLN A 4 12.47 12.08 -1.70
C GLN A 4 13.04 10.67 -1.49
N VAL A 5 13.84 10.48 -0.44
CA VAL A 5 14.46 9.17 -0.15
C VAL A 5 13.53 8.37 0.76
N ASN A 6 13.23 7.14 0.36
CA ASN A 6 12.49 6.17 1.16
C ASN A 6 13.41 5.03 1.62
N VAL A 7 13.81 5.09 2.89
CA VAL A 7 14.62 4.07 3.59
C VAL A 7 13.76 3.32 4.59
N ASP A 8 13.87 2.00 4.63
CA ASP A 8 13.11 1.19 5.58
C ASP A 8 13.59 1.41 7.03
N GLY A 9 12.71 1.14 7.98
CA GLY A 9 13.02 1.17 9.41
C GLY A 9 13.14 -0.25 9.97
N THR A 10 12.42 -0.53 11.05
CA THR A 10 12.24 -1.90 11.56
C THR A 10 11.63 -2.83 10.50
N VAL A 11 10.71 -2.29 9.70
CA VAL A 11 10.02 -2.95 8.58
C VAL A 11 9.89 -1.95 7.41
N ALA A 12 9.08 -2.29 6.40
CA ALA A 12 8.73 -1.40 5.30
C ALA A 12 8.26 -0.03 5.82
N ALA A 13 8.72 1.04 5.18
CA ALA A 13 8.43 2.39 5.64
C ALA A 13 7.02 2.85 5.22
N TYR A 14 6.14 3.10 6.22
CA TYR A 14 4.77 3.60 6.01
C TYR A 14 4.69 4.97 5.33
N ARG A 15 5.82 5.69 5.21
CA ARG A 15 5.89 6.95 4.45
C ARG A 15 5.84 6.74 2.93
N PHE A 16 6.23 5.56 2.44
CA PHE A 16 6.34 5.29 1.00
C PHE A 16 5.07 5.60 0.19
N PRO A 17 3.85 5.19 0.60
CA PRO A 17 2.63 5.53 -0.14
C PRO A 17 2.40 7.06 -0.21
N TYR A 18 2.67 7.80 0.86
CA TYR A 18 2.53 9.26 0.90
C TYR A 18 3.55 9.96 -0.01
N LEU A 19 4.79 9.45 -0.06
CA LEU A 19 5.82 9.98 -0.96
C LEU A 19 5.44 9.78 -2.43
N LEU A 20 4.91 8.60 -2.78
CA LEU A 20 4.45 8.32 -4.15
C LEU A 20 3.26 9.18 -4.55
N LEU A 21 2.32 9.46 -3.65
CA LEU A 21 1.16 10.32 -3.93
C LEU A 21 1.54 11.79 -4.18
N GLY A 22 2.72 12.22 -3.72
CA GLY A 22 3.28 13.54 -4.01
C GLY A 22 3.70 13.71 -5.47
N ASP A 23 4.27 14.87 -5.79
CA ASP A 23 4.77 15.21 -7.14
C ASP A 23 6.31 15.18 -7.21
N SER A 24 6.91 14.30 -6.39
CA SER A 24 8.37 14.20 -6.24
C SER A 24 8.87 12.85 -6.73
N LEU A 25 10.09 12.80 -7.23
CA LEU A 25 10.74 11.53 -7.54
C LEU A 25 11.10 10.82 -6.23
N VAL A 26 10.59 9.59 -6.07
CA VAL A 26 10.95 8.75 -4.93
C VAL A 26 12.16 7.90 -5.27
N LEU A 27 13.19 7.96 -4.43
CA LEU A 27 14.32 7.05 -4.42
C LEU A 27 14.07 5.98 -3.35
N LYS A 28 13.79 4.75 -3.77
CA LYS A 28 13.44 3.66 -2.85
C LYS A 28 14.64 2.75 -2.65
N GLN A 29 15.04 2.57 -1.39
CA GLN A 29 16.02 1.58 -0.99
C GLN A 29 15.55 0.15 -1.37
N ASP A 30 16.47 -0.63 -1.92
CA ASP A 30 16.31 -2.06 -2.13
C ASP A 30 16.26 -2.78 -0.78
N SER A 31 15.22 -3.59 -0.59
CA SER A 31 14.88 -4.16 0.70
C SER A 31 14.02 -5.40 0.54
N LYS A 32 14.17 -6.32 1.50
CA LYS A 32 13.32 -7.50 1.65
C LYS A 32 11.93 -7.18 2.19
N TYR A 33 11.73 -6.00 2.78
CA TYR A 33 10.43 -5.62 3.32
C TYR A 33 9.51 -5.14 2.21
N TYR A 34 8.24 -5.53 2.31
CA TYR A 34 7.22 -5.20 1.33
C TYR A 34 5.88 -4.97 2.02
N GLU A 35 5.03 -4.19 1.37
CA GLU A 35 3.62 -4.07 1.69
C GLU A 35 2.80 -4.61 0.51
N HIS A 36 1.50 -4.88 0.71
CA HIS A 36 0.67 -5.57 -0.26
C HIS A 36 0.68 -4.94 -1.67
N PHE A 37 0.88 -3.62 -1.77
CA PHE A 37 0.79 -2.86 -3.02
C PHE A 37 2.11 -2.79 -3.78
N TYR A 38 3.23 -3.22 -3.17
CA TYR A 38 4.55 -3.13 -3.79
C TYR A 38 4.65 -3.99 -5.04
N THR A 39 3.85 -5.06 -5.13
CA THR A 39 3.75 -5.95 -6.30
C THR A 39 3.27 -5.23 -7.56
N GLY A 40 2.53 -4.12 -7.43
CA GLY A 40 2.13 -3.27 -8.54
C GLY A 40 3.18 -2.24 -8.95
N LEU A 41 4.24 -2.06 -8.15
CA LEU A 41 5.29 -1.08 -8.38
C LEU A 41 6.48 -1.72 -9.12
N LYS A 42 7.18 -0.92 -9.93
CA LYS A 42 8.28 -1.37 -10.78
C LYS A 42 9.43 -0.36 -10.68
N PRO A 43 10.66 -0.83 -10.41
CA PRO A 43 11.82 0.05 -10.41
C PRO A 43 12.01 0.68 -11.80
N TRP A 44 12.52 1.90 -11.84
CA TRP A 44 12.72 2.72 -13.05
C TRP A 44 11.45 3.09 -13.83
N LYS A 45 10.28 2.62 -13.40
CA LYS A 45 8.98 3.07 -13.91
C LYS A 45 8.24 3.93 -12.88
N HIS A 46 8.16 3.48 -11.63
CA HIS A 46 7.37 4.14 -10.58
C HIS A 46 8.23 4.80 -9.50
N TYR A 47 9.52 4.44 -9.41
CA TYR A 47 10.50 4.99 -8.48
C TYR A 47 11.92 4.68 -8.97
N VAL A 48 12.94 5.36 -8.44
CA VAL A 48 14.35 5.02 -8.70
C VAL A 48 14.86 4.09 -7.59
N PRO A 49 15.33 2.87 -7.90
CA PRO A 49 15.90 1.99 -6.91
C PRO A 49 17.29 2.49 -6.47
N VAL A 50 17.58 2.34 -5.19
CA VAL A 50 18.88 2.61 -4.55
C VAL A 50 19.31 1.34 -3.83
N LYS A 51 20.60 1.00 -3.83
CA LYS A 51 21.14 -0.17 -3.14
C LYS A 51 20.82 -0.15 -1.66
N ARG A 52 20.72 -1.34 -1.06
CA ARG A 52 20.40 -1.50 0.36
C ARG A 52 21.36 -0.77 1.29
N ASN A 53 22.64 -0.67 0.96
CA ASN A 53 23.63 0.05 1.76
C ASN A 53 23.76 1.54 1.39
N LEU A 54 22.90 2.05 0.49
CA LEU A 54 22.86 3.43 0.00
C LEU A 54 24.12 3.92 -0.73
N GLU A 55 25.03 3.03 -1.12
CA GLU A 55 26.31 3.42 -1.73
C GLU A 55 26.13 4.16 -3.07
N ASP A 56 25.04 3.90 -3.80
CA ASP A 56 24.71 4.53 -5.06
C ASP A 56 23.72 5.70 -4.92
N LEU A 57 23.34 6.11 -3.70
CA LEU A 57 22.32 7.14 -3.49
C LEU A 57 22.70 8.48 -4.16
N LEU A 58 23.93 8.93 -3.95
CA LEU A 58 24.42 10.19 -4.53
C LEU A 58 24.52 10.12 -6.05
N GLU A 59 24.91 8.96 -6.59
CA GLU A 59 24.91 8.68 -8.03
C GLU A 59 23.49 8.78 -8.62
N LYS A 60 22.49 8.17 -7.96
CA LYS A 60 21.09 8.25 -8.41
C LYS A 60 20.51 9.66 -8.35
N ILE A 61 20.88 10.44 -7.33
CA ILE A 61 20.49 11.86 -7.24
C ILE A 61 21.15 12.68 -8.36
N LYS A 62 22.43 12.44 -8.64
CA LYS A 62 23.15 13.11 -9.74
C LYS A 62 22.48 12.77 -11.09
N TRP A 63 22.22 11.49 -11.34
CA TRP A 63 21.48 11.04 -12.53
C TRP A 63 20.13 11.76 -12.66
N ALA A 64 19.36 11.87 -11.58
CA ALA A 64 18.05 12.52 -11.60
C ALA A 64 18.10 14.03 -11.84
N LYS A 65 19.22 14.70 -11.51
CA LYS A 65 19.47 16.11 -11.83
C LYS A 65 19.87 16.30 -13.30
N GLU A 66 20.64 15.36 -13.85
CA GLU A 66 21.10 15.38 -15.25
C GLU A 66 20.01 14.92 -16.23
N ASN A 67 19.03 14.15 -15.76
CA ASN A 67 17.95 13.56 -16.58
C ASN A 67 16.57 14.03 -16.09
N ASP A 68 16.39 15.35 -15.97
CA ASP A 68 15.23 15.94 -15.28
C ASP A 68 13.87 15.52 -15.86
N GLU A 69 13.76 15.49 -17.18
CA GLU A 69 12.54 15.07 -17.87
C GLU A 69 12.20 13.61 -17.60
N GLU A 70 13.21 12.73 -17.55
CA GLU A 70 13.01 11.32 -17.26
C GLU A 70 12.64 11.09 -15.79
N ALA A 71 13.31 11.80 -14.87
CA ALA A 71 12.95 11.83 -13.45
C ALA A 71 11.49 12.29 -13.26
N ARG A 72 11.05 13.31 -13.99
CA ARG A 72 9.67 13.82 -13.95
C ARG A 72 8.66 12.77 -14.44
N LYS A 73 8.97 12.03 -15.50
CA LYS A 73 8.13 10.91 -15.98
C LYS A 73 8.00 9.81 -14.93
N ILE A 74 9.10 9.37 -14.34
CA ILE A 74 9.07 8.33 -13.29
C ILE A 74 8.25 8.78 -12.08
N ALA A 75 8.44 10.02 -11.62
CA ALA A 75 7.65 10.58 -10.53
C ALA A 75 6.15 10.57 -10.87
N LYS A 76 5.78 10.99 -12.09
CA LYS A 76 4.39 11.02 -12.53
C LYS A 76 3.77 9.63 -12.63
N GLU A 77 4.48 8.67 -13.21
CA GLU A 77 4.05 7.28 -13.30
C GLU A 77 3.87 6.65 -11.90
N GLY A 78 4.80 6.92 -10.97
CA GLY A 78 4.68 6.49 -9.58
C GLY A 78 3.45 7.06 -8.88
N GLN A 79 3.18 8.35 -9.08
CA GLN A 79 1.99 9.03 -8.55
C GLN A 79 0.69 8.45 -9.12
N LEU A 80 0.62 8.23 -10.44
CA LEU A 80 -0.54 7.64 -11.09
C LEU A 80 -0.79 6.23 -10.56
N MET A 81 0.26 5.42 -10.43
CA MET A 81 0.15 4.06 -9.90
C MET A 81 -0.31 4.05 -8.44
N ALA A 82 0.19 4.97 -7.60
CA ALA A 82 -0.26 5.10 -6.22
C ALA A 82 -1.73 5.53 -6.12
N ARG A 83 -2.17 6.48 -6.95
CA ARG A 83 -3.57 6.93 -7.02
C ARG A 83 -4.53 5.84 -7.47
N GLU A 84 -4.05 4.91 -8.29
CA GLU A 84 -4.83 3.74 -8.71
C GLU A 84 -4.83 2.66 -7.62
N LEU A 85 -3.66 2.24 -7.14
CA LEU A 85 -3.53 1.07 -6.24
C LEU A 85 -4.05 1.32 -4.82
N LEU A 86 -3.93 2.56 -4.32
CA LEU A 86 -4.17 2.88 -2.90
C LEU A 86 -5.56 3.45 -2.62
N GLN A 87 -6.50 3.25 -3.55
CA GLN A 87 -7.90 3.65 -3.33
C GLN A 87 -8.56 2.78 -2.24
N PRO A 88 -9.45 3.36 -1.40
CA PRO A 88 -10.14 2.60 -0.37
C PRO A 88 -10.85 1.34 -0.90
N GLN A 89 -11.49 1.42 -2.06
CA GLN A 89 -12.21 0.28 -2.65
C GLN A 89 -11.26 -0.87 -3.00
N ARG A 90 -10.05 -0.57 -3.50
CA ARG A 90 -9.02 -1.59 -3.77
C ARG A 90 -8.47 -2.19 -2.49
N LEU A 91 -8.26 -1.38 -1.46
CA LEU A 91 -7.83 -1.85 -0.15
C LEU A 91 -8.85 -2.82 0.45
N TYR A 92 -10.13 -2.44 0.49
CA TYR A 92 -11.19 -3.32 0.98
C TYR A 92 -11.33 -4.60 0.15
N CYS A 93 -11.23 -4.51 -1.18
CA CYS A 93 -11.24 -5.69 -2.06
C CYS A 93 -10.05 -6.63 -1.77
N TYR A 94 -8.85 -6.07 -1.51
CA TYR A 94 -7.69 -6.86 -1.11
C TYR A 94 -7.95 -7.62 0.20
N TYR A 95 -8.38 -6.93 1.27
CA TYR A 95 -8.70 -7.56 2.55
C TYR A 95 -9.77 -8.64 2.41
N TYR A 96 -10.86 -8.35 1.70
CA TYR A 96 -11.92 -9.32 1.44
C TYR A 96 -11.39 -10.59 0.76
N LYS A 97 -10.57 -10.43 -0.30
CA LYS A 97 -9.99 -11.57 -1.03
C LYS A 97 -9.00 -12.36 -0.17
N VAL A 98 -8.17 -11.68 0.62
CA VAL A 98 -7.22 -12.33 1.54
C VAL A 98 -7.98 -13.16 2.57
N LEU A 99 -8.96 -12.57 3.25
CA LEU A 99 -9.75 -13.26 4.27
C LEU A 99 -10.57 -14.41 3.68
N GLN A 100 -11.17 -14.24 2.50
CA GLN A 100 -11.90 -15.30 1.81
C GLN A 100 -10.97 -16.46 1.41
N THR A 101 -9.77 -16.14 0.89
CA THR A 101 -8.78 -17.15 0.50
C THR A 101 -8.24 -17.88 1.73
N TYR A 102 -7.98 -17.15 2.81
CA TYR A 102 -7.57 -17.72 4.09
C TYR A 102 -8.63 -18.68 4.64
N ALA A 103 -9.90 -18.25 4.68
CA ALA A 103 -11.01 -19.09 5.15
C ALA A 103 -11.13 -20.41 4.38
N ARG A 104 -10.98 -20.40 3.05
CA ARG A 104 -11.00 -21.62 2.23
C ARG A 104 -9.86 -22.60 2.52
N ARG A 105 -8.75 -22.13 3.10
CA ARG A 105 -7.58 -22.95 3.41
C ARG A 105 -7.58 -23.49 4.84
N GLN A 106 -8.58 -23.15 5.65
CA GLN A 106 -8.69 -23.68 7.01
C GLN A 106 -9.05 -25.16 6.95
N ALA A 107 -8.32 -25.97 7.72
CA ALA A 107 -8.56 -27.41 7.80
C ALA A 107 -9.74 -27.75 8.73
N SER A 108 -10.13 -26.84 9.61
CA SER A 108 -11.20 -27.04 10.59
C SER A 108 -12.12 -25.82 10.66
N LYS A 109 -13.30 -26.01 11.24
CA LYS A 109 -14.23 -24.91 11.52
C LYS A 109 -13.68 -24.08 12.69
N PRO A 110 -13.68 -22.74 12.62
CA PRO A 110 -13.37 -21.89 13.78
C PRO A 110 -14.32 -22.12 14.94
N GLU A 111 -13.77 -22.13 16.15
CA GLU A 111 -14.51 -22.21 17.41
C GLU A 111 -14.15 -21.00 18.28
N ILE A 112 -15.14 -20.48 19.00
CA ILE A 112 -14.94 -19.40 19.98
C ILE A 112 -14.27 -20.01 21.20
N ARG A 113 -13.11 -19.48 21.58
CA ARG A 113 -12.33 -19.97 22.72
C ARG A 113 -12.58 -19.12 23.96
N ASP A 114 -12.36 -19.73 25.12
CA ASP A 114 -12.41 -19.01 26.39
C ASP A 114 -11.45 -17.81 26.39
N GLY A 115 -11.90 -16.69 26.95
CA GLY A 115 -11.17 -15.41 26.94
C GLY A 115 -11.26 -14.59 25.65
N MET A 116 -11.96 -15.03 24.60
CA MET A 116 -12.27 -14.18 23.44
C MET A 116 -13.41 -13.21 23.75
N GLU A 117 -13.22 -11.93 23.43
CA GLU A 117 -14.25 -10.90 23.53
C GLU A 117 -14.92 -10.64 22.17
N LEU A 118 -16.24 -10.46 22.16
CA LEU A 118 -16.97 -10.10 20.96
C LEU A 118 -16.68 -8.63 20.61
N VAL A 119 -16.08 -8.39 19.44
CA VAL A 119 -15.94 -7.04 18.88
C VAL A 119 -17.26 -6.65 18.20
N PRO A 120 -18.01 -5.66 18.71
CA PRO A 120 -19.27 -5.24 18.09
C PRO A 120 -19.01 -4.68 16.70
N GLN A 121 -19.84 -5.08 15.73
CA GLN A 121 -19.79 -4.47 14.41
C GLN A 121 -20.40 -3.06 14.48
N PRO A 122 -19.68 -2.02 14.03
CA PRO A 122 -20.25 -0.68 13.95
C PRO A 122 -21.46 -0.70 13.03
N ASP A 123 -22.46 0.14 13.31
CA ASP A 123 -23.59 0.27 12.41
C ASP A 123 -23.17 0.99 11.11
N ASP A 124 -23.82 0.64 10.00
CA ASP A 124 -23.55 1.28 8.71
C ASP A 124 -24.15 2.70 8.61
N ARG A 125 -24.61 3.31 9.72
CA ARG A 125 -25.34 4.59 9.66
C ARG A 125 -24.42 5.75 9.34
N ASP A 126 -23.15 5.66 9.76
CA ASP A 126 -22.11 6.67 9.48
C ASP A 126 -21.40 6.44 8.14
N SER A 127 -21.69 5.35 7.43
CA SER A 127 -21.13 5.08 6.12
C SER A 127 -21.80 5.93 5.04
N VAL A 128 -20.98 6.70 4.31
CA VAL A 128 -21.41 7.49 3.13
C VAL A 128 -21.84 6.59 1.96
N CYS A 129 -21.60 5.27 2.03
CA CYS A 129 -22.00 4.31 1.00
C CYS A 129 -23.49 3.95 1.11
N SER A 130 -24.21 4.03 -0.02
CA SER A 130 -25.59 3.60 -0.17
C SER A 130 -25.75 2.12 -0.53
N CYS A 131 -24.68 1.33 -0.45
CA CYS A 131 -24.66 -0.08 -0.77
C CYS A 131 -25.73 -0.86 0.04
N HIS A 132 -26.45 -1.78 -0.64
CA HIS A 132 -27.70 -2.42 -0.20
C HIS A 132 -27.70 -2.87 1.27
N ARG A 133 -28.24 -1.99 2.13
CA ARG A 133 -28.53 -2.29 3.53
C ARG A 133 -29.59 -3.38 3.57
N LYS A 134 -29.18 -4.63 3.81
CA LYS A 134 -30.15 -5.66 4.19
C LYS A 134 -30.67 -5.26 5.58
N LYS A 135 -31.98 -5.06 5.70
CA LYS A 135 -32.61 -4.83 7.00
C LYS A 135 -32.14 -5.93 7.96
N PRO A 136 -31.87 -5.62 9.24
CA PRO A 136 -31.56 -6.65 10.22
C PRO A 136 -32.68 -7.68 10.16
N VAL A 137 -32.31 -8.95 10.06
CA VAL A 137 -33.24 -10.06 10.28
C VAL A 137 -33.73 -9.85 11.71
N ARG A 138 -35.01 -9.52 11.87
CA ARG A 138 -35.63 -9.52 13.20
C ARG A 138 -35.41 -10.91 13.77
N GLU A 139 -34.73 -10.99 14.91
CA GLU A 139 -34.75 -12.19 15.74
C GLU A 139 -36.20 -12.33 16.25
N ASP A 140 -36.86 -13.42 15.86
CA ASP A 140 -38.02 -13.97 16.55
C ASP A 140 -37.53 -14.91 17.67
#